data_AF-A0A3N3DX35-F1
#
_entry.id   AF-A0A3N3DX35-F1
#
_cell.length_a   1.000
_cell.length_b   1.000
_cell.length_c   1.000
_cell.angle_alpha   90.00
_cell.angle_beta   90.00
_cell.angle_gamma   90.00
#
_symmetry.space_group_name_H-M   'P 1'
#
loop_
_entity.id
_entity.type
_entity.pdbx_description
1 polymer ?
#
loop_
_entity_poly.entity_id
_entity_poly.type
_entity_poly.pdbx_seq_one_letter_code
_entity_poly.pdbx_strand_id
1 'polypeptide(L)'
;MHTLTWNDSNIPHQIALENEGQHTRIEMRIVKDIEPEVIGLSVDWPLEMLTTAWQGAAMPVSEAYDDGDLYSQVRVLFNLENGCVIWMVNHIKMPNGKKMSTDRLAWVPAMQGKEGKLVAI
;
A
#
# COMPACT_ATOMS: atom_id res chain seq x y z
N MET A 1 -8.45 -16.15 3.80
CA MET A 1 -7.45 -15.06 3.82
C MET A 1 -6.05 -15.64 3.67
N HIS A 2 -5.27 -15.13 2.72
CA HIS A 2 -3.90 -15.56 2.37
C HIS A 2 -2.93 -14.40 2.62
N THR A 3 -2.07 -14.52 3.63
CA THR A 3 -1.07 -13.49 3.96
C THR A 3 0.12 -13.60 3.01
N LEU A 4 0.48 -12.48 2.39
CA LEU A 4 1.62 -12.41 1.47
C LEU A 4 2.92 -12.24 2.24
N THR A 5 4.00 -12.84 1.73
CA THR A 5 5.35 -12.65 2.29
C THR A 5 5.81 -11.22 2.05
N TRP A 6 6.09 -10.48 3.12
CA TRP A 6 6.62 -9.12 3.07
C TRP A 6 8.14 -9.14 3.30
N ASN A 7 8.90 -8.67 2.31
CA ASN A 7 10.35 -8.73 2.25
C ASN A 7 11.04 -7.44 2.71
N ASP A 8 10.32 -6.31 2.82
CA ASP A 8 10.89 -5.04 3.28
C ASP A 8 10.88 -4.94 4.80
N SER A 9 12.02 -5.25 5.43
CA SER A 9 12.18 -5.22 6.88
C SER A 9 12.11 -3.81 7.50
N ASN A 10 12.16 -2.74 6.70
CA ASN A 10 12.08 -1.37 7.20
C ASN A 10 10.62 -0.93 7.45
N ILE A 11 9.66 -1.63 6.85
CA ILE A 11 8.23 -1.31 6.95
C ILE A 11 7.54 -2.51 7.58
N PRO A 12 7.12 -2.46 8.85
CA PRO A 12 6.65 -3.62 9.59
C PRO A 12 5.18 -3.97 9.28
N HIS A 13 4.70 -3.74 8.06
CA HIS A 13 3.30 -3.93 7.70
C HIS A 13 3.04 -5.34 7.15
N GLN A 14 1.77 -5.73 7.11
CA GLN A 14 1.35 -7.00 6.54
C GLN A 14 0.29 -6.77 5.47
N ILE A 15 0.34 -7.54 4.40
CA ILE A 15 -0.72 -7.61 3.39
C ILE A 15 -1.30 -9.00 3.37
N ALA A 16 -2.63 -9.08 3.27
CA ALA A 16 -3.35 -10.30 3.04
C ALA A 16 -4.36 -10.13 1.91
N LEU A 17 -4.62 -11.22 1.19
CA LEU A 17 -5.61 -11.31 0.13
C LEU A 17 -6.77 -12.20 0.58
N GLU A 18 -7.98 -11.78 0.30
CA GLU A 18 -9.19 -12.56 0.52
C GLU A 18 -10.01 -12.64 -0.75
N ASN A 19 -10.41 -13.86 -1.11
CA ASN A 19 -11.26 -14.09 -2.28
C ASN A 19 -12.69 -13.66 -1.95
N GLU A 20 -13.24 -12.71 -2.71
CA GLU A 20 -14.62 -12.22 -2.64
C GLU A 20 -15.36 -12.52 -3.95
N GLY A 21 -15.29 -13.79 -4.40
CA GLY A 21 -15.98 -14.26 -5.60
C GLY A 21 -15.24 -13.88 -6.88
N GLN A 22 -15.74 -12.89 -7.62
CA GLN A 22 -15.06 -12.34 -8.81
C GLN A 22 -14.06 -11.23 -8.47
N HIS A 23 -14.06 -10.79 -7.21
CA HIS A 23 -13.19 -9.74 -6.70
C HIS A 23 -12.18 -10.34 -5.73
N THR A 24 -11.10 -9.62 -5.47
CA THR A 24 -10.20 -9.91 -4.36
C THR A 24 -10.12 -8.69 -3.46
N ARG A 25 -10.32 -8.91 -2.16
CA ARG A 25 -10.05 -7.92 -1.14
C ARG A 25 -8.58 -7.95 -0.76
N ILE A 26 -7.93 -6.81 -0.94
CA ILE A 26 -6.61 -6.54 -0.42
C ILE A 26 -6.81 -5.94 0.97
N GLU A 27 -6.28 -6.60 1.99
CA GLU A 27 -6.22 -6.08 3.35
C GLU A 27 -4.77 -5.74 3.68
N MET A 28 -4.56 -4.55 4.25
CA MET A 28 -3.27 -4.13 4.77
C MET A 28 -3.39 -3.81 6.25
N ARG A 29 -2.59 -4.49 7.06
CA ARG A 29 -2.43 -4.22 8.49
C ARG A 29 -1.22 -3.30 8.68
N ILE A 30 -1.52 -2.04 8.99
CA ILE A 30 -0.55 -1.00 9.32
C ILE A 30 -0.17 -1.18 10.78
N VAL A 31 1.08 -1.58 11.03
CA VAL A 31 1.63 -1.65 12.38
C VAL A 31 2.00 -0.24 12.85
N LYS A 32 1.42 0.16 13.98
CA LYS A 32 1.64 1.44 14.65
C LYS A 32 2.09 1.21 16.09
N ASP A 33 2.65 2.23 16.72
CA ASP A 33 3.18 2.16 18.09
C ASP A 33 2.13 1.86 19.18
N ILE A 34 0.84 2.10 18.89
CA ILE A 34 -0.26 1.91 19.85
C ILE A 34 -1.21 0.82 19.36
N GLU A 35 -2.03 1.14 18.36
CA GLU A 35 -3.03 0.22 17.82
C GLU A 35 -2.82 0.06 16.31
N PRO A 36 -2.65 -1.18 15.82
CA PRO A 36 -2.60 -1.43 14.39
C PRO A 36 -3.87 -0.97 13.69
N GLU A 37 -3.74 -0.36 12.53
CA GLU A 37 -4.87 -0.04 11.67
C GLU A 37 -5.01 -1.10 10.59
N VAL A 38 -6.25 -1.50 10.28
CA VAL A 38 -6.54 -2.40 9.17
C VAL A 38 -7.31 -1.62 8.11
N ILE A 39 -6.71 -1.47 6.93
CA ILE A 39 -7.34 -0.84 5.77
C ILE A 39 -7.58 -1.88 4.67
N GLY A 40 -8.61 -1.68 3.86
CA GLY A 40 -8.99 -2.64 2.83
C GLY A 40 -9.40 -1.99 1.52
N LEU A 41 -9.17 -2.69 0.41
CA LEU A 41 -9.60 -2.32 -0.94
C LEU A 41 -9.98 -3.58 -1.72
N SER A 42 -11.21 -3.65 -2.23
CA SER A 42 -11.61 -4.70 -3.17
C SER A 42 -11.26 -4.26 -4.60
N VAL A 43 -10.70 -5.18 -5.39
CA VAL A 43 -10.32 -4.98 -6.79
C VAL A 43 -10.89 -6.09 -7.67
N ASP A 44 -11.17 -5.75 -8.93
CA ASP A 44 -11.72 -6.66 -9.95
C ASP A 44 -10.63 -7.54 -10.57
N TRP A 45 -9.84 -8.20 -9.72
CA TRP A 45 -8.74 -9.07 -10.10
C TRP A 45 -8.83 -10.40 -9.34
N PRO A 46 -8.57 -11.54 -10.01
CA PRO A 46 -8.50 -12.83 -9.34
C PRO A 46 -7.36 -12.89 -8.31
N LEU A 47 -7.57 -13.63 -7.22
CA LEU A 47 -6.60 -13.79 -6.14
C LEU A 47 -5.24 -14.31 -6.63
N GLU A 48 -5.27 -15.25 -7.59
CA GLU A 48 -4.06 -15.84 -8.17
C GLU A 48 -3.22 -14.79 -8.89
N MET A 49 -3.84 -13.92 -9.70
CA MET A 49 -3.15 -12.85 -10.42
C MET A 49 -2.50 -11.86 -9.48
N LEU A 50 -3.19 -11.46 -8.40
CA LEU A 50 -2.62 -10.58 -7.37
C LEU A 50 -1.46 -11.24 -6.61
N THR A 51 -1.60 -12.53 -6.31
CA THR A 51 -0.54 -13.30 -5.63
C THR A 51 0.72 -13.35 -6.49
N THR A 52 0.59 -13.55 -7.81
CA THR A 52 1.72 -13.52 -8.75
C THR A 52 2.30 -12.13 -8.95
N ALA A 53 1.47 -11.08 -8.95
CA ALA A 53 1.91 -9.70 -9.13
C ALA A 53 2.67 -9.13 -7.92
N TRP A 54 2.54 -9.74 -6.75
CA TRP A 54 3.19 -9.28 -5.53
C TRP A 54 4.71 -9.43 -5.59
N GLN A 55 5.43 -8.33 -5.42
CA GLN A 55 6.90 -8.31 -5.47
C GLN A 55 7.57 -8.40 -4.09
N GLY A 56 6.79 -8.57 -3.02
CA GLY A 56 7.32 -8.64 -1.66
C GLY A 56 7.52 -7.29 -0.97
N ALA A 57 7.30 -6.15 -1.62
CA ALA A 57 7.51 -4.84 -1.01
C ALA A 57 6.61 -3.74 -1.61
N ALA A 58 6.41 -2.68 -0.83
CA ALA A 58 5.75 -1.45 -1.29
C ALA A 58 6.77 -0.51 -1.92
N MET A 59 6.74 -0.38 -3.25
CA MET A 59 7.73 0.36 -4.04
C MET A 59 7.38 1.85 -4.11
N PRO A 60 8.29 2.78 -3.75
CA PRO A 60 8.00 4.21 -3.83
C PRO A 60 7.75 4.66 -5.27
N VAL A 61 6.72 5.49 -5.45
CA VAL A 61 6.38 6.14 -6.73
C VAL A 61 6.29 7.67 -6.63
N SER A 62 6.66 8.20 -5.47
CA SER A 62 6.91 9.61 -5.24
C SER A 62 8.15 9.76 -4.37
N GLU A 63 8.81 10.91 -4.50
CA GLU A 63 9.72 11.38 -3.45
C GLU A 63 8.93 11.51 -2.14
N ALA A 64 9.60 11.25 -1.02
CA ALA A 64 9.01 11.50 0.28
C ALA A 64 9.05 13.00 0.56
N TYR A 65 7.91 13.57 0.88
CA TYR A 65 7.86 14.88 1.53
C TYR A 65 8.10 14.67 3.03
N ASP A 66 8.99 15.45 3.64
CA ASP A 66 9.20 15.48 5.08
C ASP A 66 9.70 16.88 5.50
N ASP A 67 8.89 17.61 6.26
CA ASP A 67 9.27 18.90 6.86
C ASP A 67 9.47 18.82 8.38
N GLY A 68 9.47 17.61 8.94
CA GLY A 68 9.57 17.33 10.37
C GLY A 68 8.23 17.35 11.12
N ASP A 69 7.18 17.95 10.54
CA ASP A 69 5.82 17.96 11.08
C ASP A 69 4.86 17.10 10.25
N LEU A 70 5.05 17.04 8.93
CA LEU A 70 4.34 16.19 7.99
C LEU A 70 5.34 15.37 7.16
N TYR A 71 5.17 14.05 7.21
CA TYR A 71 5.73 13.12 6.24
C TYR A 71 4.64 12.64 5.29
N SER A 72 4.91 12.53 3.99
CA SER A 72 3.99 11.97 2.99
C SER A 72 4.72 11.21 1.90
N GLN A 73 4.21 10.03 1.52
CA GLN A 73 4.73 9.26 0.38
C GLN A 73 3.66 8.39 -0.26
N VAL A 74 3.78 8.17 -1.57
CA VAL A 74 2.98 7.19 -2.31
C VAL A 74 3.84 6.01 -2.72
N ARG A 75 3.32 4.80 -2.51
CA ARG A 75 3.97 3.53 -2.88
C ARG A 75 3.01 2.66 -3.68
N VAL A 76 3.53 1.94 -4.66
CA VAL A 76 2.78 0.88 -5.37
C VAL A 76 2.94 -0.43 -4.62
N LEU A 77 1.82 -1.12 -4.42
CA LEU A 77 1.75 -2.48 -3.87
C LEU A 77 1.68 -3.52 -4.98
N PHE A 78 0.85 -3.26 -6.00
CA PHE A 78 0.62 -4.17 -7.12
C PHE A 78 0.64 -3.39 -8.42
N ASN A 79 1.47 -3.81 -9.37
CA ASN A 79 1.36 -3.43 -10.78
C ASN A 79 0.58 -4.53 -11.51
N LEU A 80 -0.52 -4.17 -12.15
CA LEU A 80 -1.38 -5.08 -12.91
C LEU A 80 -1.51 -4.56 -14.36
N GLU A 81 -2.05 -5.39 -15.25
CA GLU A 81 -2.08 -5.09 -16.69
C GLU A 81 -2.86 -3.81 -17.05
N ASN A 82 -3.88 -3.45 -16.26
CA ASN A 82 -4.75 -2.30 -16.53
C ASN A 82 -4.70 -1.21 -15.46
N GLY A 83 -3.76 -1.29 -14.52
CA GLY A 83 -3.63 -0.30 -13.46
C GLY A 83 -2.76 -0.80 -12.31
N CYS A 84 -2.75 -0.03 -11.22
CA CYS A 84 -2.00 -0.40 -10.03
C CYS A 84 -2.77 -0.10 -8.75
N VAL A 85 -2.42 -0.81 -7.69
CA VAL A 85 -2.86 -0.51 -6.33
C VAL A 85 -1.75 0.27 -5.63
N ILE A 86 -2.10 1.45 -5.12
CA ILE A 86 -1.19 2.30 -4.34
C ILE A 86 -1.58 2.30 -2.86
N TRP A 87 -0.56 2.47 -2.03
CA TRP A 87 -0.66 2.84 -0.63
C TRP A 87 -0.09 4.25 -0.46
N MET A 88 -0.93 5.13 0.09
CA MET A 88 -0.57 6.47 0.49
C MET A 88 -0.39 6.50 2.00
N VAL A 89 0.78 6.95 2.45
CA VAL A 89 1.12 7.07 3.87
C VAL A 89 1.37 8.53 4.19
N ASN A 90 0.78 9.01 5.28
CA ASN A 90 1.11 10.31 5.87
C ASN A 90 1.37 10.16 7.36
N HIS A 91 2.41 10.78 7.88
CA HIS A 91 2.64 10.93 9.32
C HIS A 91 2.53 12.40 9.71
N ILE A 92 1.59 12.70 10.59
CA ILE A 92 1.32 14.05 11.09
C ILE A 92 1.79 14.12 12.54
N LYS A 93 2.70 15.03 12.85
CA LYS A 93 3.14 15.29 14.21
C LYS A 93 2.04 16.02 14.97
N MET A 94 1.63 15.42 16.07
CA MET A 94 0.65 15.98 16.99
C MET A 94 1.30 16.99 17.95
N PRO A 95 0.53 17.87 18.61
CA PRO A 95 1.06 18.85 19.57
C PRO A 95 1.86 18.24 20.73
N ASN A 96 1.63 16.97 21.06
CA ASN A 96 2.37 16.23 22.09
C ASN A 96 3.69 15.61 21.59
N GLY A 97 4.10 15.91 20.36
CA GLY A 97 5.32 15.39 19.73
C GLY A 97 5.23 13.97 19.17
N LYS A 98 4.13 13.25 19.40
CA LYS A 98 3.90 11.93 18.80
C LYS A 98 3.42 12.06 17.35
N LYS A 99 3.58 11.01 16.55
CA LYS A 99 3.08 10.95 15.17
C LYS A 99 1.74 10.23 15.12
N MET A 100 0.82 10.77 14.33
CA MET A 100 -0.40 10.11 13.88
C MET A 100 -0.21 9.70 12.43
N SER A 101 -0.44 8.43 12.10
CA SER A 101 -0.39 7.96 10.72
C SER A 101 -1.78 7.89 10.11
N THR A 102 -1.93 8.38 8.88
CA THR A 102 -3.14 8.22 8.07
C THR A 102 -2.78 7.49 6.79
N ASP A 103 -3.32 6.30 6.64
CA ASP A 103 -2.97 5.35 5.58
C ASP A 103 -4.18 5.08 4.69
N ARG A 104 -3.94 4.97 3.38
CA ARG A 104 -5.03 4.70 2.42
C ARG A 104 -4.56 3.84 1.27
N LEU A 105 -5.40 2.86 0.90
CA LEU A 105 -5.29 2.12 -0.35
C LEU A 105 -6.13 2.79 -1.44
N ALA A 106 -5.65 2.77 -2.67
CA ALA A 106 -6.40 3.19 -3.83
C ALA A 106 -6.05 2.38 -5.08
N TRP A 107 -7.06 2.17 -5.93
CA TRP A 107 -6.89 1.69 -7.29
C TRP A 107 -6.63 2.88 -8.22
N VAL A 108 -5.63 2.77 -9.08
CA VAL A 108 -5.31 3.77 -10.11
C VAL A 108 -5.36 3.08 -11.48
N PRO A 109 -6.40 3.34 -12.29
CA PRO A 109 -6.52 2.73 -13.61
C PRO A 109 -5.50 3.31 -14.58
N ALA A 110 -5.09 2.52 -15.58
CA ALA A 110 -4.20 2.90 -16.67
C ALA A 110 -2.84 3.47 -16.24
N MET A 111 -2.41 3.19 -15.00
CA MET A 111 -1.14 3.65 -14.45
C MET A 111 -0.38 2.48 -13.83
N GLN A 112 0.94 2.58 -13.83
CA GLN A 112 1.84 1.63 -13.17
C GLN A 112 2.98 2.37 -12.45
N GLY A 113 3.49 1.77 -11.38
CA GLY A 113 4.72 2.20 -10.73
C GLY A 113 5.93 1.73 -11.52
N LYS A 114 6.73 2.66 -12.03
CA LYS A 114 7.97 2.38 -12.75
C LYS A 114 9.03 3.41 -12.40
N GLU A 115 10.24 2.96 -12.06
CA GLU A 115 11.41 3.82 -11.85
C GLU A 115 11.15 4.98 -10.87
N GLY A 116 10.48 4.69 -9.75
CA GLY A 116 10.20 5.69 -8.72
C GLY A 116 9.07 6.67 -9.06
N LYS A 117 8.29 6.41 -10.12
CA LYS A 117 7.20 7.28 -10.60
C LYS A 117 5.95 6.48 -10.93
N LEU A 118 4.80 7.17 -10.93
CA LEU A 118 3.60 6.71 -11.60
C LEU A 118 3.65 7.12 -13.07
N VAL A 119 3.51 6.16 -13.98
CA VAL A 119 3.50 6.39 -15.43
C VAL A 119 2.28 5.71 -16.05
N ALA A 120 1.82 6.22 -17.19
CA ALA A 120 0.79 5.56 -17.97
C ALA A 120 1.28 4.18 -18.48
N ILE A 121 0.33 3.24 -18.59
CA ILE A 121 0.56 1.91 -19.19
C ILE A 121 0.61 2.02 -20.71
#